data_AF-A0A7W2ASB8-F1
#
_entry.id   AF-A0A7W2ASB8-F1
#
_cell.length_a   1.000
_cell.length_b   1.000
_cell.length_c   1.000
_cell.angle_alpha   90.00
_cell.angle_beta   90.00
_cell.angle_gamma   90.00
#
_symmetry.space_group_name_H-M   'P 1'
#
loop_
_entity.id
_entity.type
_entity.pdbx_description
1 polymer ?
#
loop_
_entity_poly.entity_id
_entity_poly.type
_entity_poly.pdbx_seq_one_letter_code
_entity_poly.pdbx_strand_id
1 'polypeptide(L)' 'MSFKDWITYLLQRFLWYVETPRSERKELKRSQKEPWSTRWFGLVPFSMKMALNRQRRMRGRSNE' A
#
# COMPACT_ATOMS: atom_id res chain seq x y z
N MET A 1 -31.52 8.10 -36.12
CA MET A 1 -31.16 7.61 -34.77
C MET A 1 -32.42 7.63 -33.92
N SER A 2 -32.85 6.46 -33.47
CA SER A 2 -34.11 6.31 -32.74
C SER A 2 -33.87 6.50 -31.24
N PHE A 3 -34.87 6.98 -30.51
CA PHE A 3 -34.86 7.07 -29.05
C PHE A 3 -34.50 5.74 -28.37
N LYS A 4 -34.83 4.62 -29.03
CA LYS A 4 -34.46 3.25 -28.63
C LYS A 4 -32.95 3.04 -28.59
N ASP A 5 -32.20 3.60 -29.54
CA ASP A 5 -30.74 3.47 -29.60
C ASP A 5 -30.09 4.19 -28.42
N TRP A 6 -30.66 5.33 -28.02
CA TRP A 6 -30.19 6.11 -26.88
C TRP A 6 -30.41 5.41 -25.54
N ILE A 7 -31.62 4.85 -25.33
CA ILE A 7 -31.91 4.05 -24.13
C ILE A 7 -30.97 2.83 -24.06
N THR A 8 -30.73 2.17 -25.18
CA THR A 8 -29.85 1.00 -25.25
C THR A 8 -28.41 1.36 -24.87
N TYR A 9 -27.89 2.48 -25.39
CA TYR A 9 -26.58 3.00 -25.04
C TYR A 9 -26.47 3.36 -23.55
N LEU A 10 -27.49 4.03 -23.01
CA LEU A 10 -27.52 4.42 -21.61
C LEU A 10 -27.52 3.20 -20.68
N LEU A 11 -28.30 2.18 -21.02
CA LEU A 11 -28.34 0.92 -20.28
C LEU A 11 -27.00 0.17 -20.32
N GLN A 12 -26.34 0.11 -21.49
CA GLN A 12 -25.01 -0.50 -21.60
C GLN A 12 -23.98 0.20 -20.71
N ARG A 13 -24.01 1.54 -20.67
CA ARG A 13 -23.10 2.32 -19.81
C ARG A 13 -23.43 2.14 -18.33
N PHE A 14 -24.71 2.03 -17.99
CA PHE A 14 -25.17 1.81 -16.63
C PHE A 14 -24.81 0.41 -16.12
N LEU A 15 -25.02 -0.63 -16.94
CA LEU A 15 -24.63 -2.01 -16.65
C LEU A 15 -23.14 -2.11 -16.33
N TRP A 16 -22.28 -1.50 -17.15
CA TRP A 16 -20.83 -1.46 -16.90
C TRP A 16 -20.47 -0.87 -15.52
N TYR A 17 -21.20 0.16 -15.08
CA TYR A 17 -20.97 0.80 -13.79
C TYR A 17 -21.53 0.02 -12.61
N VAL A 18 -22.69 -0.61 -12.79
CA VAL A 18 -23.33 -1.46 -11.76
C VAL A 18 -22.55 -2.76 -11.55
N GLU A 19 -22.04 -3.33 -12.63
CA GLU A 19 -21.27 -4.56 -12.63
C GLU A 19 -19.85 -4.34 -12.11
N THR A 20 -19.30 -3.12 -12.18
CA THR A 20 -18.06 -2.75 -11.48
C THR A 20 -18.35 -2.66 -9.98
N PRO A 21 -18.10 -3.72 -9.21
CA PRO A 21 -18.61 -3.79 -7.85
C PRO A 21 -17.70 -2.93 -6.96
N ARG A 22 -18.27 -2.33 -5.90
CA ARG A 22 -17.53 -1.57 -4.87
C ARG A 22 -16.31 -2.31 -4.30
N SER A 23 -16.23 -3.62 -4.51
CA SER A 23 -15.12 -4.53 -4.25
C SER A 23 -13.80 -4.06 -4.88
N GLU A 24 -13.79 -3.70 -6.17
CA GLU A 24 -12.54 -3.34 -6.87
C GLU A 24 -11.95 -2.03 -6.35
N ARG A 25 -12.80 -1.08 -5.97
CA ARG A 25 -12.34 0.17 -5.32
C ARG A 25 -11.68 -0.10 -3.97
N LYS A 26 -12.05 -1.18 -3.29
CA LYS A 26 -11.47 -1.57 -1.99
C LYS A 26 -10.18 -2.35 -2.19
N GLU A 27 -10.12 -3.21 -3.20
CA GLU A 27 -8.93 -3.97 -3.61
C GLU A 27 -7.83 -3.03 -4.15
N LEU A 28 -8.15 -2.08 -5.02
CA LEU A 28 -7.20 -1.10 -5.55
C LEU A 28 -6.62 -0.19 -4.44
N LYS A 29 -7.46 0.18 -3.46
CA LYS A 29 -7.00 0.90 -2.25
C LYS A 29 -6.19 0.03 -1.29
N ARG A 30 -6.30 -1.30 -1.36
CA ARG A 30 -5.50 -2.23 -0.55
C ARG A 30 -4.17 -2.53 -1.22
N SER A 31 -4.15 -2.68 -2.55
CA SER A 31 -2.94 -2.96 -3.33
C SER A 31 -2.00 -1.76 -3.44
N GLN A 32 -2.52 -0.53 -3.38
CA GLN A 32 -1.70 0.68 -3.35
C GLN A 32 -1.15 1.05 -1.97
N LYS A 33 -1.54 0.33 -0.91
CA LYS A 33 -0.94 0.53 0.41
C LYS A 33 0.34 -0.28 0.46
N GLU A 34 1.47 0.36 0.16
CA GLU A 34 2.76 -0.27 0.40
C GLU A 34 2.86 -0.72 1.87
N PRO A 35 3.35 -1.94 2.14
CA PRO A 35 3.56 -2.40 3.49
C PRO A 35 4.45 -1.42 4.26
N TRP A 36 4.06 -1.09 5.49
CA TRP A 36 4.88 -0.24 6.36
C TRP A 36 6.31 -0.80 6.49
N SER A 37 6.46 -2.13 6.54
CA SER A 37 7.77 -2.80 6.50
C SER A 37 8.64 -2.40 5.31
N THR A 38 8.06 -2.23 4.12
CA THR A 38 8.78 -1.77 2.92
C THR A 38 9.26 -0.33 3.07
N ARG A 39 8.43 0.55 3.64
CA ARG A 39 8.78 1.96 3.90
C ARG A 39 9.94 2.12 4.88
N TRP A 40 10.11 1.18 5.81
CA TRP A 40 11.15 1.23 6.85
C TRP A 40 12.28 0.21 6.65
N PHE A 41 12.32 -0.48 5.50
CA PHE A 41 13.24 -1.58 5.23
C PHE A 41 14.74 -1.21 5.34
N GLY A 42 15.14 0.05 5.19
CA GLY A 42 16.54 0.48 5.42
C GLY A 42 16.82 0.95 6.85
N LEU A 43 15.86 1.66 7.47
CA LEU A 43 16.07 2.34 8.75
C LEU A 43 16.10 1.37 9.92
N VAL A 44 15.22 0.36 9.94
CA VAL A 44 15.15 -0.62 11.04
C VAL A 44 16.48 -1.37 11.25
N PRO A 45 17.05 -2.07 10.24
CA PRO A 45 18.32 -2.76 10.41
C PRO A 45 19.50 -1.80 10.64
N PHE A 46 19.44 -0.57 10.11
CA PHE A 46 20.45 0.45 10.31
C PHE A 46 20.50 0.96 11.76
N SER A 47 19.35 1.37 12.31
CA SER A 47 19.23 1.81 13.71
C SER A 47 19.59 0.68 14.68
N MET A 48 19.22 -0.57 14.36
CA MET A 48 19.60 -1.73 15.15
C MET A 48 21.13 -1.96 15.15
N LYS A 49 21.79 -1.94 13.99
CA LYS A 49 23.26 -2.02 13.90
C LYS A 49 23.95 -0.91 14.69
N MET A 50 23.44 0.31 14.60
CA MET A 50 24.00 1.46 15.32
C MET A 50 23.87 1.30 16.84
N ALA A 51 22.71 0.85 17.34
CA ALA A 51 22.48 0.57 18.75
C ALA A 51 23.40 -0.55 19.28
N LEU A 52 23.52 -1.66 18.55
CA LEU A 52 24.41 -2.76 18.90
C LEU A 52 25.88 -2.33 18.94
N ASN A 53 26.33 -1.55 17.94
CA ASN A 53 27.70 -1.02 17.91
C ASN A 53 27.96 -0.05 19.07
N ARG A 54 26.98 0.78 19.42
CA ARG A 54 27.06 1.68 20.58
C ARG A 54 27.16 0.88 21.89
N GLN A 55 26.35 -0.17 22.04
CA GLN A 55 26.37 -1.01 23.24
C GLN A 55 27.69 -1.78 23.39
N ARG A 56 28.29 -2.25 22.28
CA ARG A 56 29.62 -2.87 22.28
C ARG A 56 30.72 -1.89 22.70
N ARG A 57 30.68 -0.65 22.19
CA ARG A 57 31.63 0.41 22.59
C ARG A 57 31.51 0.77 24.07
N MET A 58 30.29 0.79 24.62
CA MET A 58 30.05 1.10 26.03
C MET A 58 30.52 -0.03 26.95
N ARG A 59 30.33 -1.30 26.56
CA ARG A 59 30.83 -2.47 27.31
C ARG A 59 32.36 -2.59 27.32
N GLY A 60 33.06 -2.04 26.34
CA GLY A 60 34.53 -2.00 26.32
C GLY A 60 35.16 -0.92 27.21
N ARG A 61 34.38 0.06 27.70
CA ARG A 61 34.85 1.19 28.55
C ARG A 61 34.66 0.97 30.05
N SER A 62 34.12 -0.18 30.46
CA SER A 62 33.90 -0.50 31.88
C SER A 62 34.97 -1.42 32.48
N ASN A 63 36.04 -1.70 31.74
CA ASN A 63 37.12 -2.63 32.14
C ASN A 63 38.50 -1.95 32.09
N GLU A 64 38.55 -0.63 32.26
CA GLU A 64 39.76 0.17 32.44
C GLU A 64 39.62 1.03 33.69
#